data_AF-A0A972GRZ6-F1
#
_entry.id   AF-A0A972GRZ6-F1
#
_cell.length_a   1.000
_cell.length_b   1.000
_cell.length_c   1.000
_cell.angle_alpha   90.00
_cell.angle_beta   90.00
_cell.angle_gamma   90.00
#
_symmetry.space_group_name_H-M   'P 1'
#
loop_
_entity.id
_entity.type
_entity.pdbx_description
1 polymer ?
#
loop_
_entity_poly.entity_id
_entity_poly.type
_entity_poly.pdbx_seq_one_letter_code
_entity_poly.pdbx_strand_id
1 'polypeptide(L)'
;MNLLLEVEEKLAIAQTQTHITYSFAVSDLCRKLNIDFSYAPKTLDNETLSKEIVGLSLLKYSDSNDPILEDGWKRYLPLKNLITVSVDDPNGFRGACHRQDAEQHLFLAADSASPGLMPGLPIQGNWTITLSIHALVTATCSFKLRVWEGDEAL
;
A
#
# COMPACT_ATOMS: atom_id res chain seq x y z
N MET A 1 -11.59 16.60 14.15
CA MET A 1 -10.52 15.62 13.88
C MET A 1 -10.25 14.81 15.14
N ASN A 2 -10.38 13.49 15.08
CA ASN A 2 -10.02 12.57 16.16
C ASN A 2 -9.05 11.51 15.62
N LEU A 3 -7.77 11.54 16.02
CA LEU A 3 -6.74 10.61 15.54
C LEU A 3 -6.92 9.24 16.19
N LEU A 4 -7.03 8.19 15.37
CA LEU A 4 -7.25 6.81 15.82
C LEU A 4 -5.98 5.96 15.75
N LEU A 5 -5.14 6.21 14.76
CA LEU A 5 -3.89 5.49 14.51
C LEU A 5 -2.88 6.43 13.86
N GLU A 6 -1.64 6.39 14.33
CA GLU A 6 -0.48 6.96 13.63
C GLU A 6 0.70 6.01 13.80
N VAL A 7 1.28 5.59 12.68
CA VAL A 7 2.40 4.66 12.64
C VAL A 7 3.42 5.16 11.63
N GLU A 8 4.69 5.07 11.99
CA GLU A 8 5.81 5.28 11.09
C GLU A 8 6.84 4.18 11.31
N GLU A 9 7.12 3.41 10.27
CA GLU A 9 8.01 2.26 10.35
C GLU A 9 8.88 2.15 9.10
N LYS A 10 9.93 1.32 9.22
CA LYS A 10 10.89 1.04 8.17
C LYS A 10 10.90 -0.44 7.85
N LEU A 11 10.69 -0.76 6.57
CA LEU A 11 10.71 -2.09 6.01
C LEU A 11 12.07 -2.38 5.36
N ALA A 12 12.48 -3.63 5.44
CA ALA A 12 13.60 -4.23 4.71
C ALA A 12 13.08 -5.19 3.64
N ILE A 13 13.91 -5.47 2.62
CA ILE A 13 13.57 -6.35 1.47
C ILE A 13 12.97 -7.70 1.91
N ALA A 14 13.43 -8.26 3.03
CA ALA A 14 12.95 -9.54 3.56
C ALA A 14 11.44 -9.56 3.89
N GLN A 15 10.81 -8.39 4.00
CA GLN A 15 9.36 -8.24 4.23
C GLN A 15 8.55 -8.15 2.92
N THR A 16 9.17 -8.35 1.76
CA THR A 16 8.44 -8.51 0.51
C THR A 16 7.49 -9.72 0.58
N GLN A 17 6.32 -9.60 -0.03
CA GLN A 17 5.24 -10.61 -0.04
C GLN A 17 4.67 -10.94 1.36
N THR A 18 4.71 -9.97 2.27
CA THR A 18 4.11 -10.09 3.61
C THR A 18 2.94 -9.13 3.80
N HIS A 19 2.23 -9.29 4.92
CA HIS A 19 1.13 -8.43 5.34
C HIS A 19 1.37 -7.89 6.74
N ILE A 20 1.06 -6.61 6.96
CA ILE A 20 1.09 -5.98 8.28
C ILE A 20 -0.29 -5.40 8.56
N THR A 21 -0.88 -5.74 9.69
CA THR A 21 -2.24 -5.33 10.06
C THR A 21 -2.21 -4.45 11.31
N TYR A 22 -2.89 -3.31 11.23
CA TYR A 22 -3.08 -2.38 12.33
C TYR A 22 -4.55 -2.28 12.70
N SER A 23 -4.85 -2.36 14.00
CA SER A 23 -6.21 -2.30 14.53
C SER A 23 -6.45 -1.00 15.28
N PHE A 24 -7.66 -0.45 15.19
CA PHE A 24 -8.07 0.76 15.90
C PHE A 24 -9.58 0.73 16.15
N ALA A 25 -10.02 1.45 17.20
CA ALA A 25 -11.43 1.54 17.55
C ALA A 25 -12.07 2.78 16.91
N VAL A 26 -13.25 2.59 16.31
CA VAL A 26 -14.09 3.66 15.75
C VAL A 26 -15.30 3.88 16.66
N SER A 27 -15.66 5.14 16.89
CA SER A 27 -16.82 5.52 17.70
C SER A 27 -18.14 5.45 16.92
N ASP A 28 -19.27 5.42 17.63
CA ASP A 28 -20.62 5.47 17.05
C ASP A 28 -20.97 6.83 16.43
N LEU A 29 -20.18 7.86 16.71
CA LEU A 29 -20.32 9.22 16.17
C LEU A 29 -19.56 9.41 14.85
N CYS A 30 -18.78 8.43 14.39
CA CYS A 30 -17.97 8.55 13.19
C CYS A 30 -18.84 8.67 11.93
N ARG A 31 -18.70 9.79 11.21
CA ARG A 31 -19.39 10.03 9.92
C ARG A 31 -18.50 9.84 8.71
N LYS A 32 -17.20 10.01 8.92
CA LYS A 32 -16.16 9.93 7.89
C LYS A 32 -14.88 9.42 8.54
N LEU A 33 -14.32 8.39 7.94
CA LEU A 33 -13.01 7.84 8.28
C LEU A 33 -12.04 8.22 7.17
N ASN A 34 -10.92 8.81 7.53
CA ASN A 34 -9.86 9.15 6.58
C ASN A 34 -8.62 8.33 6.89
N ILE A 35 -7.89 7.97 5.84
CA ILE A 35 -6.69 7.16 5.89
C ILE A 35 -5.67 7.83 4.98
N ASP A 36 -4.59 8.32 5.57
CA ASP A 36 -3.40 8.75 4.83
C ASP A 36 -2.37 7.65 4.92
N PHE A 37 -1.88 7.23 3.76
CA PHE A 37 -0.79 6.28 3.65
C PHE A 37 0.25 6.82 2.70
N SER A 38 1.51 6.82 3.13
CA SER A 38 2.63 7.13 2.24
C SER A 38 3.84 6.23 2.47
N TYR A 39 4.66 6.04 1.45
CA TYR A 39 5.92 5.31 1.57
C TYR A 39 7.01 5.82 0.62
N ALA A 40 8.26 5.67 1.03
CA ALA A 40 9.43 6.07 0.26
C ALA A 40 10.65 5.18 0.57
N PRO A 41 11.55 4.97 -0.40
CA PRO A 41 11.47 5.42 -1.80
C PRO A 41 10.43 4.63 -2.61
N LYS A 42 9.87 5.26 -3.65
CA LYS A 42 8.94 4.59 -4.58
C LYS A 42 9.68 3.82 -5.67
N THR A 43 10.76 4.38 -6.20
CA THR A 43 11.54 3.83 -7.31
C THR A 43 12.90 3.35 -6.85
N LEU A 44 13.44 2.35 -7.55
CA LEU A 44 14.85 2.01 -7.46
C LEU A 44 15.63 2.77 -8.53
N ASP A 45 16.54 3.64 -8.10
CA ASP A 45 17.34 4.45 -9.02
C ASP A 45 18.66 3.77 -9.43
N ASN A 46 19.05 2.69 -8.74
CA ASN A 46 20.27 1.94 -9.05
C ASN A 46 20.07 1.07 -10.29
N GLU A 47 20.64 1.50 -11.42
CA GLU A 47 20.52 0.82 -12.71
C GLU A 47 21.12 -0.59 -12.69
N THR A 48 22.31 -0.77 -12.10
CA THR A 48 22.98 -2.07 -12.01
C THR A 48 22.13 -3.08 -11.25
N LEU A 49 21.59 -2.68 -10.08
CA LEU A 49 20.71 -3.53 -9.28
C LEU A 49 19.38 -3.77 -10.01
N SER A 50 18.86 -2.78 -10.72
CA SER A 50 17.64 -2.95 -11.53
C SER A 50 17.83 -3.99 -12.62
N LYS A 51 18.97 -3.96 -13.33
CA LYS A 51 19.32 -4.96 -14.35
C LYS A 51 19.41 -6.36 -13.75
N GLU A 52 20.02 -6.49 -12.58
CA GLU A 52 20.13 -7.76 -11.86
C GLU A 52 18.75 -8.33 -11.47
N ILE A 53 17.89 -7.51 -10.85
CA ILE A 53 16.54 -7.94 -10.42
C ILE A 53 15.69 -8.35 -11.63
N VAL A 54 15.72 -7.58 -12.72
CA VAL A 54 14.99 -7.92 -13.95
C VAL A 54 15.55 -9.19 -14.57
N GLY A 55 16.88 -9.33 -14.65
CA GLY A 55 17.53 -10.52 -15.18
C GLY A 55 17.15 -11.79 -14.42
N LEU A 56 17.19 -11.75 -13.08
CA LEU A 56 16.76 -12.86 -12.23
C LEU A 56 15.28 -13.19 -12.40
N SER A 57 14.43 -12.17 -12.55
CA SER A 57 12.99 -12.35 -12.74
C SER A 57 12.68 -12.96 -14.11
N LEU A 58 13.35 -12.51 -15.18
CA LEU A 58 13.21 -13.09 -16.51
C LEU A 58 13.69 -14.55 -16.51
N LEU A 59 14.83 -14.87 -15.90
CA LEU A 59 15.30 -16.25 -15.78
C LEU A 59 14.31 -17.15 -15.02
N LYS A 60 13.61 -16.61 -14.03
CA LYS A 60 12.65 -17.37 -13.22
C LYS A 60 11.31 -17.61 -13.93
N TYR A 61 10.84 -16.65 -14.72
CA TYR A 61 9.46 -16.62 -15.23
C TYR A 61 9.34 -16.70 -16.75
N SER A 62 10.43 -16.64 -17.51
CA SER A 62 10.43 -16.76 -18.97
C SER A 62 10.80 -18.18 -19.38
N ASP A 63 10.22 -18.67 -20.47
CA ASP A 63 10.72 -19.86 -21.14
C ASP A 63 12.10 -19.56 -21.74
N SER A 64 13.03 -20.51 -21.68
CA SER A 64 14.44 -20.40 -22.08
C SER A 64 14.70 -20.06 -23.56
N ASN A 65 13.65 -19.84 -24.35
CA ASN A 65 13.69 -19.51 -25.78
C ASN A 65 13.37 -18.03 -26.08
N ASP A 66 13.24 -17.16 -25.08
CA ASP A 66 12.94 -15.74 -25.34
C ASP A 66 14.22 -14.95 -25.71
N PRO A 67 14.38 -14.48 -26.97
CA PRO A 67 15.58 -13.77 -27.44
C PRO A 67 15.76 -12.36 -26.84
N ILE A 68 14.91 -11.96 -25.89
CA ILE A 68 14.80 -10.62 -25.31
C ILE A 68 15.90 -10.27 -24.27
N LEU A 69 16.84 -11.19 -23.99
CA LEU A 69 17.69 -11.15 -22.80
C LEU A 69 18.78 -10.07 -22.74
N GLU A 70 19.31 -9.56 -23.87
CA GLU A 70 20.44 -8.61 -23.79
C GLU A 70 20.04 -7.13 -23.63
N ASP A 71 19.02 -6.63 -24.35
CA ASP A 71 18.63 -5.21 -24.34
C ASP A 71 17.17 -4.95 -23.93
N GLY A 72 16.36 -5.99 -23.77
CA GLY A 72 14.94 -5.84 -23.47
C GLY A 72 14.62 -5.42 -22.04
N TRP A 73 15.54 -5.58 -21.10
CA TRP A 73 15.31 -5.40 -19.66
C TRP A 73 14.91 -3.97 -19.29
N LYS A 74 15.35 -2.96 -20.05
CA LYS A 74 15.03 -1.54 -19.81
C LYS A 74 13.53 -1.24 -19.92
N ARG A 75 12.75 -2.06 -20.64
CA ARG A 75 11.29 -1.91 -20.76
C ARG A 75 10.55 -2.08 -19.44
N TYR A 76 11.19 -2.73 -18.46
CA TYR A 76 10.63 -2.99 -17.13
C TYR A 76 10.97 -1.88 -16.12
N LEU A 77 11.68 -0.82 -16.55
CA LEU A 77 12.06 0.29 -15.69
C LEU A 77 11.01 1.42 -15.69
N PRO A 78 10.95 2.23 -14.61
CA PRO A 78 11.66 2.04 -13.35
C PRO A 78 11.04 0.91 -12.52
N LEU A 79 11.89 0.15 -11.81
CA LEU A 79 11.40 -0.77 -10.78
C LEU A 79 10.85 0.03 -9.60
N LYS A 80 9.73 -0.45 -9.04
CA LYS A 80 8.99 0.25 -7.99
C LYS A 80 8.76 -0.66 -6.79
N ASN A 81 8.89 -0.08 -5.60
CA ASN A 81 8.26 -0.64 -4.41
C ASN A 81 6.74 -0.59 -4.59
N LEU A 82 6.02 -1.59 -4.09
CA LEU A 82 4.57 -1.63 -4.15
C LEU A 82 4.00 -2.11 -2.82
N ILE A 83 3.28 -1.19 -2.16
CA ILE A 83 2.51 -1.45 -0.95
C ILE A 83 1.08 -0.99 -1.20
N THR A 84 0.09 -1.84 -0.90
CA THR A 84 -1.34 -1.53 -1.08
C THR A 84 -2.08 -1.60 0.24
N VAL A 85 -3.19 -0.87 0.33
CA VAL A 85 -3.98 -0.73 1.56
C VAL A 85 -5.31 -1.48 1.39
N SER A 86 -5.69 -2.30 2.36
CA SER A 86 -7.07 -2.80 2.49
C SER A 86 -7.66 -2.42 3.84
N VAL A 87 -8.99 -2.35 3.88
CA VAL A 87 -9.75 -1.95 5.07
C VAL A 87 -10.77 -3.03 5.39
N ASP A 88 -10.87 -3.38 6.66
CA ASP A 88 -11.95 -4.21 7.20
C ASP A 88 -12.59 -3.48 8.38
N ASP A 89 -13.91 -3.59 8.47
CA ASP A 89 -14.70 -3.12 9.60
C ASP A 89 -15.18 -4.31 10.46
N PRO A 90 -15.94 -4.09 11.55
CA PRO A 90 -16.47 -5.16 12.39
C PRO A 90 -17.31 -6.22 11.66
N ASN A 91 -17.89 -5.89 10.51
CA ASN A 91 -18.67 -6.79 9.66
C ASN A 91 -17.83 -7.44 8.55
N GLY A 92 -16.56 -7.07 8.42
CA GLY A 92 -15.60 -7.65 7.49
C GLY A 92 -15.12 -6.67 6.43
N PHE A 93 -14.82 -7.20 5.25
CA PHE A 93 -14.10 -6.47 4.20
C PHE A 93 -14.82 -5.21 3.72
N ARG A 94 -14.08 -4.08 3.68
CA ARG A 94 -14.54 -2.77 3.19
C ARG A 94 -13.86 -2.31 1.92
N GLY A 95 -12.92 -3.08 1.40
CA GLY A 95 -12.29 -2.81 0.11
C GLY A 95 -10.78 -2.84 0.16
N ALA A 96 -10.19 -2.84 -1.04
CA ALA A 96 -8.76 -2.83 -1.24
C ALA A 96 -8.39 -1.78 -2.28
N CYS A 97 -7.50 -0.88 -1.88
CA CYS A 97 -6.91 0.15 -2.71
C CYS A 97 -5.63 -0.40 -3.34
N HIS A 98 -5.76 -1.09 -4.47
CA HIS A 98 -4.63 -1.54 -5.28
C HIS A 98 -4.01 -0.40 -6.10
N ARG A 99 -3.66 0.70 -5.42
CA ARG A 99 -3.07 1.89 -6.03
C ARG A 99 -1.58 1.76 -6.14
N GLN A 100 -1.03 2.26 -7.25
CA GLN A 100 0.42 2.33 -7.41
C GLN A 100 1.02 3.55 -6.72
N ASP A 101 0.24 4.60 -6.45
CA ASP A 101 0.75 5.84 -5.89
C ASP A 101 1.39 5.61 -4.51
N ALA A 102 2.52 6.29 -4.31
CA ALA A 102 3.28 6.22 -3.07
C ALA A 102 2.65 7.04 -1.95
N GLU A 103 1.74 7.95 -2.30
CA GLU A 103 0.95 8.79 -1.41
C GLU A 103 -0.52 8.55 -1.72
N GLN A 104 -1.30 8.20 -0.71
CA GLN A 104 -2.69 7.80 -0.85
C GLN A 104 -3.51 8.50 0.22
N HIS A 105 -4.40 9.37 -0.22
CA HIS A 105 -5.43 10.00 0.60
C HIS A 105 -6.74 9.26 0.33
N LEU A 106 -7.18 8.49 1.32
CA LEU A 106 -8.34 7.61 1.20
C LEU A 106 -9.40 8.03 2.23
N PHE A 107 -10.66 7.79 1.90
CA PHE A 107 -11.76 8.04 2.83
C PHE A 107 -12.92 7.06 2.63
N LEU A 108 -13.70 6.89 3.69
CA LEU A 108 -14.95 6.15 3.77
C LEU A 108 -16.01 7.01 4.46
N ALA A 109 -17.16 7.20 3.82
CA ALA A 109 -18.31 7.90 4.36
C ALA A 109 -19.61 7.18 3.96
N ALA A 110 -20.76 7.70 4.42
CA ALA A 110 -22.08 7.10 4.20
C ALA A 110 -22.37 6.83 2.70
N ASP A 111 -22.30 7.86 1.87
CA ASP A 111 -22.74 7.80 0.47
C ASP A 111 -21.58 7.80 -0.53
N SER A 112 -20.34 7.95 -0.06
CA SER A 112 -19.16 8.02 -0.92
C SER A 112 -17.93 7.45 -0.22
N ALA A 113 -17.00 6.97 -1.03
CA ALA A 113 -15.72 6.46 -0.60
C ALA A 113 -14.69 6.64 -1.72
N SER A 114 -13.41 6.52 -1.35
CA SER A 114 -12.33 6.46 -2.32
C SER A 114 -12.44 5.22 -3.23
N PRO A 115 -12.11 5.32 -4.53
CA PRO A 115 -12.07 4.17 -5.43
C PRO A 115 -11.24 3.01 -4.85
N GLY A 116 -11.83 1.81 -4.86
CA GLY A 116 -11.32 0.60 -4.20
C GLY A 116 -11.99 0.28 -2.86
N LEU A 117 -12.67 1.25 -2.25
CA LEU A 117 -13.41 1.11 -0.99
C LEU A 117 -14.92 1.16 -1.20
N MET A 118 -15.66 0.46 -0.35
CA MET A 118 -17.12 0.41 -0.37
C MET A 118 -17.71 1.50 0.54
N PRO A 119 -18.53 2.42 0.01
CA PRO A 119 -19.22 3.41 0.82
C PRO A 119 -20.16 2.73 1.82
N GLY A 120 -20.48 3.46 2.89
CA GLY A 120 -21.30 2.99 4.00
C GLY A 120 -20.84 3.65 5.28
N LEU A 121 -21.80 4.06 6.11
CA LEU A 121 -21.52 4.78 7.35
C LEU A 121 -20.52 3.98 8.20
N PRO A 122 -19.40 4.58 8.65
CA PRO A 122 -18.51 3.91 9.59
C PRO A 122 -19.28 3.49 10.84
N ILE A 123 -19.19 2.20 11.17
CA ILE A 123 -19.84 1.62 12.35
C ILE A 123 -18.87 1.58 13.53
N GLN A 124 -19.44 1.65 14.74
CA GLN A 124 -18.69 1.46 15.97
C GLN A 124 -18.05 0.08 16.01
N GLY A 125 -16.81 0.00 16.46
CA GLY A 125 -16.13 -1.26 16.76
C GLY A 125 -14.66 -1.25 16.37
N ASN A 126 -14.07 -2.44 16.30
CA ASN A 126 -12.68 -2.62 15.91
C ASN A 126 -12.57 -2.70 14.38
N TRP A 127 -11.78 -1.81 13.81
CA TRP A 127 -11.44 -1.76 12.40
C TRP A 127 -10.00 -2.17 12.20
N THR A 128 -9.65 -2.60 10.98
CA THR A 128 -8.28 -2.91 10.61
C THR A 128 -7.87 -2.28 9.29
N ILE A 129 -6.64 -1.76 9.24
CA ILE A 129 -5.92 -1.50 7.99
C ILE A 129 -4.90 -2.61 7.80
N THR A 130 -4.91 -3.25 6.63
CA THR A 130 -3.84 -4.18 6.23
C THR A 130 -3.01 -3.54 5.11
N LEU A 131 -1.70 -3.46 5.34
CA LEU A 131 -0.72 -3.15 4.33
C LEU A 131 -0.24 -4.47 3.70
N SER A 132 -0.44 -4.63 2.40
CA SER A 132 0.12 -5.74 1.61
C SER A 132 1.41 -5.28 0.94
N ILE A 133 2.54 -5.84 1.36
CA ILE A 133 3.86 -5.50 0.84
C ILE A 133 4.13 -6.40 -0.37
N HIS A 134 3.68 -6.01 -1.56
CA HIS A 134 3.81 -6.85 -2.75
C HIS A 134 5.26 -7.00 -3.21
N ALA A 135 5.98 -5.88 -3.27
CA ALA A 135 7.35 -5.84 -3.75
C ALA A 135 8.16 -4.75 -3.04
N LEU A 136 9.33 -5.12 -2.53
CA LEU A 136 10.38 -4.18 -2.11
C LEU A 136 11.63 -4.42 -2.95
N VAL A 137 11.97 -3.46 -3.81
CA VAL A 137 13.11 -3.47 -4.73
C VAL A 137 14.26 -2.56 -4.25
N THR A 138 14.03 -1.76 -3.22
CA THR A 138 15.08 -0.95 -2.56
C THR A 138 15.50 -1.60 -1.25
N ALA A 139 16.74 -1.35 -0.81
CA ALA A 139 17.29 -1.92 0.42
C ALA A 139 16.37 -1.71 1.64
N THR A 140 15.76 -0.53 1.72
CA THR A 140 14.79 -0.18 2.74
C THR A 140 13.67 0.68 2.17
N CYS A 141 12.49 0.63 2.77
CA CYS A 141 11.33 1.46 2.45
C CYS A 141 10.64 1.89 3.76
N SER A 142 10.57 3.18 4.02
CA SER A 142 9.83 3.72 5.17
C SER A 142 8.41 4.05 4.75
N PHE A 143 7.46 3.88 5.66
CA PHE A 143 6.06 4.28 5.44
C PHE A 143 5.50 5.03 6.63
N LYS A 144 4.46 5.83 6.35
CA LYS A 144 3.61 6.48 7.34
C LYS A 144 2.16 6.12 7.09
N LEU A 145 1.44 5.76 8.14
CA LEU A 145 0.00 5.49 8.13
C LEU A 145 -0.68 6.34 9.20
N ARG A 146 -1.73 7.07 8.83
CA ARG A 146 -2.56 7.86 9.74
C ARG A 146 -4.02 7.56 9.47
N VAL A 147 -4.81 7.40 10.53
CA VAL A 147 -6.25 7.18 10.45
C VAL A 147 -6.96 8.10 11.43
N TRP A 148 -7.99 8.81 10.99
CA TRP A 148 -8.75 9.74 11.84
C TRP A 148 -10.22 9.87 11.44
N GLU A 149 -11.05 10.26 12.42
CA GLU A 149 -12.47 10.58 12.23
C GLU A 149 -12.68 12.09 11.96
N GLY A 150 -13.70 12.38 11.13
CA GLY A 150 -14.18 13.73 10.83
C GLY A 150 -13.66 14.29 9.49
N ASP A 151 -13.90 15.58 9.23
CA ASP A 151 -13.32 16.26 8.07
C ASP A 151 -11.84 16.64 8.32
N GLU A 152 -11.09 16.88 7.23
CA GLU A 152 -9.62 16.99 7.18
C GLU A 152 -8.98 17.91 8.23
N ALA A 153 -7.74 17.56 8.59
CA ALA A 153 -6.81 18.45 9.27
C ALA A 153 -6.34 19.51 8.26
N LEU A 154 -6.62 20.79 8.53
CA LEU A 154 -6.03 21.94 7.84
C LEU A 154 -4.50 21.86 7.82
#